data_AF-A0A7Y4QLS5-F1
#
_entry.id   AF-A0A7Y4QLS5-F1
#
_cell.length_a   1.000
_cell.length_b   1.000
_cell.length_c   1.000
_cell.angle_alpha   90.00
_cell.angle_beta   90.00
_cell.angle_gamma   90.00
#
_symmetry.space_group_name_H-M   'P 1'
#
loop_
_entity.id
_entity.type
_entity.pdbx_description
1 polymer ?
#
loop_
_entity_poly.entity_id
_entity_poly.type
_entity_poly.pdbx_seq_one_letter_code
_entity_poly.pdbx_strand_id
1 'polypeptide(L)'
;MKNSLHQFCQPFVCLLIWVIAVGNAFGASLISVADYPSIHEAVAQNPGRRVYVPSGSYVLTNAVVLKADNTELEGPGVIVQSNPAAAIIEVRAHHVLLRDLTLTRSPGNTET
;
A
#
# COMPACT_ATOMS: atom_id res chain seq x y z
N MET A 1 70.40 -17.06 -6.12
CA MET A 1 69.94 -18.46 -6.20
C MET A 1 69.80 -19.00 -4.79
N LYS A 2 68.60 -19.52 -4.44
CA LYS A 2 67.99 -19.95 -3.16
C LYS A 2 66.58 -19.33 -3.10
N ASN A 3 65.62 -19.76 -3.94
CA ASN A 3 64.73 -20.94 -3.83
C ASN A 3 63.87 -20.83 -2.54
N SER A 4 62.71 -20.19 -2.58
CA SER A 4 61.37 -20.70 -2.96
C SER A 4 60.77 -21.74 -1.98
N LEU A 5 59.65 -21.32 -1.38
CA LEU A 5 58.45 -22.08 -0.97
C LEU A 5 58.56 -23.23 0.07
N HIS A 6 58.04 -22.98 1.27
CA HIS A 6 57.30 -23.93 2.13
C HIS A 6 56.30 -23.10 2.97
N GLN A 7 54.99 -23.13 2.71
CA GLN A 7 53.98 -24.13 3.08
C GLN A 7 53.32 -23.88 4.46
N PHE A 8 52.06 -23.43 4.37
CA PHE A 8 50.88 -23.93 5.09
C PHE A 8 51.00 -24.23 6.59
N CYS A 9 50.48 -23.32 7.43
CA CYS A 9 49.72 -23.67 8.63
C CYS A 9 48.92 -22.44 9.12
N GLN A 10 47.63 -22.36 8.83
CA GLN A 10 46.57 -22.24 9.85
C GLN A 10 45.16 -22.08 9.22
N PRO A 11 44.27 -23.06 9.42
CA PRO A 11 42.88 -23.04 8.97
C PRO A 11 41.96 -22.46 10.07
N PHE A 12 41.35 -21.32 9.80
CA PHE A 12 40.22 -20.75 10.55
C PHE A 12 39.29 -20.12 9.50
N VAL A 13 38.61 -20.90 8.65
CA VAL A 13 37.36 -21.63 8.94
C VAL A 13 36.39 -20.80 9.79
N CYS A 14 35.47 -20.15 9.06
CA CYS A 14 34.06 -20.10 9.40
C CYS A 14 33.66 -19.60 10.80
N LEU A 15 33.98 -18.35 11.17
CA LEU A 15 33.17 -17.65 12.17
C LEU A 15 32.00 -16.91 11.50
N LEU A 16 31.03 -17.74 11.07
CA LEU A 16 29.59 -17.53 11.14
C LEU A 16 29.05 -16.10 11.12
N ILE A 17 28.73 -15.68 9.91
CA ILE A 17 27.53 -14.94 9.52
C ILE A 17 26.37 -15.21 10.50
N TRP A 18 26.14 -14.30 11.43
CA TRP A 18 24.89 -14.16 12.19
C TRP A 18 24.34 -12.75 11.93
N VAL A 19 24.02 -12.47 10.66
CA VAL A 19 23.00 -11.46 10.34
C VAL A 19 21.70 -12.23 10.20
N ILE A 20 21.13 -12.61 11.34
CA ILE A 20 19.75 -13.11 11.35
C ILE A 20 18.87 -11.92 11.01
N ALA A 21 18.22 -12.05 9.85
CA ALA A 21 17.17 -11.18 9.39
C ALA A 21 16.20 -10.88 10.53
N VAL A 22 16.16 -9.62 10.95
CA VAL A 22 15.04 -9.09 11.74
C VAL A 22 13.84 -9.18 10.81
N GLY A 23 13.06 -10.25 10.97
CA GLY A 23 11.74 -10.37 10.38
C GLY A 23 10.92 -9.19 10.89
N ASN A 24 10.69 -8.21 10.02
CA ASN A 24 9.73 -7.15 10.23
C ASN A 24 8.32 -7.74 10.17
N ALA A 25 7.96 -8.55 11.15
CA ALA A 25 6.57 -8.77 11.51
C ALA A 25 6.10 -7.54 12.30
N PHE A 26 6.08 -6.37 11.62
CA PHE A 26 5.23 -5.30 12.08
C PHE A 26 3.82 -5.84 11.94
N GLY A 27 3.17 -6.11 13.08
CA GLY A 27 1.72 -6.25 13.10
C GLY A 27 1.18 -5.05 12.33
N ALA A 28 0.58 -5.29 11.18
CA ALA A 28 0.17 -4.21 10.29
C ALA A 28 -0.87 -3.39 11.05
N SER A 29 -0.44 -2.28 11.65
CA SER A 29 -1.35 -1.28 12.20
C SER A 29 -2.28 -0.92 11.06
N LEU A 30 -3.58 -1.20 11.25
CA LEU A 30 -4.58 -1.00 10.22
C LEU A 30 -4.68 0.51 9.98
N ILE A 31 -4.18 0.96 8.83
CA ILE A 31 -4.17 2.38 8.45
C ILE A 31 -5.60 2.78 8.18
N SER A 32 -6.20 3.64 9.00
CA SER A 32 -7.56 4.11 8.76
C SER A 32 -7.53 5.39 7.94
N VAL A 33 -8.44 5.54 6.96
CA VAL A 33 -8.62 6.84 6.27
C VAL A 33 -9.10 7.94 7.22
N ALA A 34 -9.68 7.59 8.37
CA ALA A 34 -10.13 8.56 9.37
C ALA A 34 -8.97 9.29 10.07
N ASP A 35 -7.75 8.74 9.99
CA ASP A 35 -6.54 9.36 10.55
C ASP A 35 -5.94 10.42 9.60
N TYR A 36 -6.54 10.63 8.43
CA TYR A 36 -6.07 11.55 7.40
C TYR A 36 -7.15 12.59 7.07
N PRO A 37 -6.75 13.78 6.58
CA PRO A 37 -7.69 14.79 6.10
C PRO A 37 -8.59 14.32 4.95
N SER A 38 -8.14 13.35 4.14
CA SER A 38 -8.90 12.82 3.00
C SER A 38 -8.47 11.40 2.63
N ILE A 39 -9.35 10.67 1.91
CA ILE A 39 -9.01 9.36 1.34
C ILE A 39 -7.84 9.48 0.35
N HIS A 40 -7.77 10.57 -0.43
CA HIS A 40 -6.67 10.81 -1.36
C HIS A 40 -5.33 10.86 -0.63
N GLU A 41 -5.28 11.55 0.50
CA GLU A 41 -4.06 11.67 1.31
C GLU A 41 -3.70 10.35 1.99
N ALA A 42 -4.68 9.64 2.55
CA ALA A 42 -4.47 8.32 3.15
C ALA A 42 -3.82 7.35 2.16
N VAL A 43 -4.32 7.28 0.94
CA VAL A 43 -3.77 6.43 -0.13
C VAL A 43 -2.41 6.93 -0.60
N ALA A 44 -2.23 8.25 -0.77
CA ALA A 44 -0.98 8.82 -1.24
C ALA A 44 0.18 8.62 -0.25
N GLN A 45 -0.08 8.72 1.05
CA GLN A 45 0.93 8.53 2.10
C GLN A 45 1.20 7.05 2.42
N ASN A 46 0.35 6.13 1.94
CA ASN A 46 0.46 4.70 2.23
C ASN A 46 0.46 3.83 0.95
N PRO A 47 1.41 4.04 0.03
CA PRO A 47 1.50 3.26 -1.20
C PRO A 47 1.80 1.79 -0.92
N GLY A 48 1.08 0.87 -1.58
CA GLY A 48 1.31 -0.57 -1.48
C GLY A 48 0.97 -1.18 -0.11
N ARG A 49 0.15 -0.48 0.67
CA ARG A 49 -0.31 -0.90 1.99
C ARG A 49 -1.82 -1.12 1.98
N ARG A 50 -2.30 -1.83 3.00
CA ARG A 50 -3.72 -1.94 3.31
C ARG A 50 -4.21 -0.69 4.02
N VAL A 51 -5.23 -0.06 3.46
CA VAL A 51 -5.91 1.13 3.95
C VAL A 51 -7.37 0.77 4.23
N TYR A 52 -7.79 0.98 5.47
CA TYR A 52 -9.13 0.70 5.98
C TYR A 52 -10.04 1.92 5.87
N VAL A 53 -11.24 1.72 5.35
CA VAL A 53 -12.30 2.73 5.24
C VAL A 53 -13.40 2.38 6.26
N PRO A 54 -13.46 3.06 7.42
CA PRO A 54 -14.49 2.79 8.41
C PRO A 54 -15.88 3.13 7.89
N SER A 55 -16.90 2.71 8.63
CA SER A 55 -18.28 3.03 8.30
C SER A 55 -18.49 4.55 8.31
N GLY A 56 -19.01 5.08 7.22
CA GLY A 56 -19.20 6.51 7.02
C GLY A 56 -19.46 6.82 5.56
N SER A 57 -19.84 8.06 5.29
CA SER A 57 -19.99 8.57 3.92
C SER A 57 -18.82 9.49 3.59
N TYR A 58 -18.11 9.17 2.52
CA TYR A 58 -16.91 9.87 2.07
C TYR A 58 -17.17 10.46 0.70
N VAL A 59 -17.38 11.78 0.65
CA VAL A 59 -17.65 12.49 -0.60
C VAL A 59 -16.33 12.81 -1.30
N LEU A 60 -16.24 12.40 -2.56
CA LEU A 60 -15.12 12.71 -3.45
C LEU A 60 -15.58 13.69 -4.53
N THR A 61 -14.68 14.56 -4.96
CA THR A 61 -14.84 15.38 -6.18
C THR A 61 -13.91 14.91 -7.30
N ASN A 62 -12.81 14.25 -6.93
CA ASN A 62 -11.81 13.70 -7.84
C ASN A 62 -11.65 12.20 -7.58
N ALA A 63 -11.24 11.44 -8.60
CA ALA A 63 -10.99 10.01 -8.45
C ALA A 63 -9.88 9.73 -7.42
N VAL A 64 -10.01 8.63 -6.68
CA VAL A 64 -8.91 8.09 -5.87
C VAL A 64 -8.03 7.23 -6.78
N VAL A 65 -6.77 7.64 -6.96
CA VAL A 65 -5.84 6.98 -7.87
C VAL A 65 -4.92 6.03 -7.10
N LEU A 66 -5.06 4.74 -7.33
CA LEU A 66 -4.24 3.67 -6.75
C LEU A 66 -3.04 3.42 -7.66
N LYS A 67 -1.88 4.01 -7.31
CA LYS A 67 -0.66 4.05 -8.14
C LYS A 67 0.41 3.02 -7.77
N ALA A 68 0.26 2.32 -6.64
CA ALA A 68 1.26 1.40 -6.14
C ALA A 68 0.73 -0.04 -6.12
N ASP A 69 1.61 -0.99 -6.46
CA ASP A 69 1.26 -2.41 -6.47
C ASP A 69 0.94 -2.90 -5.05
N ASN A 70 0.08 -3.92 -4.94
CA ASN A 70 -0.35 -4.50 -3.66
C ASN A 70 -1.08 -3.51 -2.73
N THR A 71 -1.59 -2.41 -3.26
CA THR A 71 -2.44 -1.50 -2.48
C THR A 71 -3.78 -2.17 -2.22
N GLU A 72 -4.23 -2.18 -0.97
CA GLU A 72 -5.53 -2.72 -0.59
C GLU A 72 -6.39 -1.59 0.00
N LEU A 73 -7.59 -1.38 -0.52
CA LEU A 73 -8.59 -0.47 0.05
C LEU A 73 -9.79 -1.30 0.50
N GLU A 74 -10.05 -1.32 1.80
CA GLU A 74 -11.02 -2.24 2.40
C GLU A 74 -11.88 -1.57 3.46
N GLY A 75 -13.15 -1.94 3.55
CA GLY A 75 -13.97 -1.67 4.73
C GLY A 75 -15.38 -1.18 4.38
N PRO A 76 -16.26 -1.07 5.39
CA PRO A 76 -17.70 -0.84 5.19
C PRO A 76 -18.08 0.60 4.76
N GLY A 77 -17.10 1.43 4.39
CA GLY A 77 -17.34 2.82 4.01
C GLY A 77 -18.13 2.97 2.71
N VAL A 78 -18.89 4.06 2.63
CA VAL A 78 -19.60 4.49 1.42
C VAL A 78 -18.83 5.62 0.79
N ILE A 79 -18.31 5.40 -0.41
CA ILE A 79 -17.59 6.41 -1.19
C ILE A 79 -18.56 6.99 -2.22
N VAL A 80 -18.82 8.30 -2.11
CA VAL A 80 -19.78 9.02 -2.95
C VAL A 80 -19.03 9.94 -3.91
N GLN A 81 -19.12 9.68 -5.22
CA GLN A 81 -18.58 10.58 -6.23
C GLN A 81 -19.59 11.68 -6.57
N SER A 82 -19.24 12.92 -6.22
CA SER A 82 -20.06 14.11 -6.47
C SER A 82 -19.96 14.61 -7.91
N ASN A 83 -18.81 14.42 -8.58
CA ASN A 83 -18.62 14.80 -9.98
C ASN A 83 -19.01 13.63 -10.90
N PRO A 84 -20.14 13.71 -11.64
CA PRO A 84 -20.60 12.61 -12.49
C PRO A 84 -19.64 12.28 -13.63
N ALA A 85 -18.78 13.23 -14.04
CA ALA A 85 -17.77 13.04 -15.08
C ALA A 85 -16.48 12.37 -14.57
N ALA A 86 -16.26 12.32 -13.25
CA ALA A 86 -15.08 11.69 -12.66
C ALA A 86 -15.30 10.20 -12.37
N ALA A 87 -14.22 9.42 -12.47
CA ALA A 87 -14.17 8.08 -11.91
C ALA A 87 -14.23 8.14 -10.38
N ILE A 88 -14.70 7.08 -9.74
CA ILE A 88 -14.67 6.95 -8.27
C ILE A 88 -13.26 6.50 -7.86
N ILE A 89 -12.78 5.42 -8.49
CA ILE A 89 -11.47 4.82 -8.29
C ILE A 89 -10.79 4.70 -9.66
N GLU A 90 -9.50 5.05 -9.72
CA GLU A 90 -8.63 4.75 -10.86
C GLU A 90 -7.50 3.83 -10.40
N VAL A 91 -7.37 2.66 -11.06
CA VAL A 91 -6.29 1.71 -10.77
C VAL A 91 -5.21 1.86 -11.84
N ARG A 92 -3.98 2.18 -11.40
CA ARG A 92 -2.80 2.33 -12.27
C ARG A 92 -1.64 1.44 -11.80
N ALA A 93 -1.97 0.33 -11.14
CA ALA A 93 -1.03 -0.59 -10.49
C ALA A 93 -1.54 -2.04 -10.54
N HIS A 94 -0.67 -2.98 -10.20
CA HIS A 94 -0.95 -4.41 -10.17
C HIS A 94 -1.30 -4.91 -8.77
N HIS A 95 -2.03 -6.03 -8.71
CA HIS A 95 -2.44 -6.70 -7.46
C HIS A 95 -3.15 -5.77 -6.47
N VAL A 96 -3.96 -4.85 -6.99
CA VAL A 96 -4.78 -3.94 -6.17
C VAL A 96 -6.04 -4.67 -5.71
N LEU A 97 -6.37 -4.54 -4.43
CA LEU A 97 -7.56 -5.15 -3.82
C LEU A 97 -8.54 -4.08 -3.36
N LEU A 98 -9.79 -4.18 -3.81
CA LEU A 98 -10.93 -3.41 -3.30
C LEU A 98 -11.92 -4.39 -2.67
N ARG A 99 -12.27 -4.20 -1.40
CA ARG A 99 -13.16 -5.12 -0.68
C ARG A 99 -14.08 -4.41 0.31
N ASP A 100 -15.31 -4.89 0.40
CA ASP A 100 -16.35 -4.47 1.36
C ASP A 100 -16.79 -2.99 1.29
N LEU A 101 -16.38 -2.27 0.25
CA LEU A 101 -16.74 -0.87 0.01
C LEU A 101 -18.04 -0.74 -0.78
N THR A 102 -18.81 0.29 -0.46
CA THR A 102 -19.91 0.73 -1.32
C THR A 102 -19.46 1.93 -2.15
N LEU A 103 -19.51 1.82 -3.47
CA LEU A 103 -19.19 2.91 -4.39
C LEU A 103 -20.46 3.47 -4.99
N THR A 104 -20.74 4.75 -4.76
CA THR A 104 -21.93 5.43 -5.30
C THR A 104 -21.55 6.69 -6.04
N ARG A 105 -22.43 7.11 -6.94
CA ARG A 105 -22.32 8.35 -7.67
C ARG A 105 -23.57 9.16 -7.40
N SER A 106 -23.41 10.46 -7.13
CA SER A 106 -24.55 11.36 -7.03
C SER A 106 -25.31 11.35 -8.36
N PRO A 107 -26.66 11.30 -8.37
CA PRO A 107 -27.40 11.32 -9.62
C PRO A 107 -26.95 12.53 -10.44
N GLY A 108 -26.40 12.27 -11.63
CA GLY A 108 -26.04 13.33 -12.55
C GLY A 108 -27.30 14.11 -12.89
N ASN A 109 -27.19 15.43 -13.02
CA ASN A 109 -28.29 16.25 -13.53
C ASN A 109 -28.79 15.60 -14.82
N THR A 110 -29.98 15.01 -14.78
CA THR A 110 -30.76 14.72 -15.98
C THR A 110 -31.07 16.06 -16.60
N GLU A 111 -30.42 16.38 -17.71
CA GLU A 111 -30.96 17.35 -18.66
C GLU A 111 -32.32 16.80 -19.11
N THR A 112 -33.39 17.51 -18.74
CA THR A 112 -34.73 17.36 -19.30
C THR A 112 -34.83 18.07 -20.63
#